data_AF-A0A9W7DH83-F1
#
_entry.id   AF-A0A9W7DH83-F1
#
_cell.length_a   1.000
_cell.length_b   1.000
_cell.length_c   1.000
_cell.angle_alpha   90.00
_cell.angle_beta   90.00
_cell.angle_gamma   90.00
#
_symmetry.space_group_name_H-M   'P 1'
#
loop_
_entity.id
_entity.type
_entity.pdbx_description
1 polymer ?
#
loop_
_entity_poly.entity_id
_entity_poly.type
_entity_poly.pdbx_seq_one_letter_code
_entity_poly.pdbx_strand_id
1 'polypeptide(L)'
;MGYTTRQVGAANTLDYKVYIEKDGKPISPFHDIPLYADESKKILNFIVEVPRWTNAKLEISKEEKLNPIIQDTKKGKLRFVRNCFPHHGYIHNYGAFPQTWEDPNVSHPETRCVGDNDPLDVCEIGETVAYPGQVKQVKVLGIMALIDEGETDWKVIVIDVNDPLAAKLNDIEDVEKHLPGLLRATNEWFRIYKIPDGKPENQFAFSGECKNKKYAEEVIEECATAWKNLVSGNVPDSKGISLVNTTLKNSTAFVSNAGIPEASPKPAAPIDKSVDKWFFISGSA
;
A
#
# COMPACT_ATOMS: atom_id res chain seq x y z
N MET A 1 1.94 11.95 -20.52
CA MET A 1 0.73 12.41 -19.81
C MET A 1 0.71 11.69 -18.48
N GLY A 2 0.54 12.43 -17.38
CA GLY A 2 0.55 11.86 -16.02
C GLY A 2 -0.79 11.26 -15.62
N TYR A 3 -0.81 10.57 -14.48
CA TYR A 3 -2.02 10.06 -13.86
C TYR A 3 -2.76 11.19 -13.12
N THR A 4 -4.09 11.16 -13.13
CA THR A 4 -4.95 12.07 -12.32
C THR A 4 -5.87 11.27 -11.41
N THR A 5 -6.61 11.94 -10.54
CA THR A 5 -7.57 11.31 -9.63
C THR A 5 -8.99 11.79 -9.92
N ARG A 6 -9.95 10.87 -9.82
CA ARG A 6 -11.38 11.14 -9.83
C ARG A 6 -11.96 10.83 -8.47
N GLN A 7 -12.36 11.87 -7.74
CA GLN A 7 -13.01 11.74 -6.45
C GLN A 7 -14.52 11.64 -6.59
N VAL A 8 -15.10 10.67 -5.89
CA VAL A 8 -16.55 10.55 -5.65
C VAL A 8 -16.79 10.74 -4.15
N GLY A 9 -17.72 11.61 -3.80
CA GLY A 9 -18.09 11.86 -2.40
C GLY A 9 -17.11 12.77 -1.64
N ALA A 10 -17.21 12.73 -0.31
CA ALA A 10 -16.38 13.49 0.62
C ALA A 10 -15.36 12.56 1.27
N ALA A 11 -14.13 13.01 1.50
CA ALA A 11 -13.21 12.23 2.34
C ALA A 11 -13.84 12.00 3.74
N ASN A 12 -13.50 10.88 4.38
CA ASN A 12 -14.05 10.46 5.70
C ASN A 12 -15.56 10.14 5.68
N THR A 13 -16.09 9.64 4.56
CA THR A 13 -17.46 9.12 4.44
C THR A 13 -17.48 7.74 3.80
N LEU A 14 -18.58 7.00 3.99
CA LEU A 14 -18.74 5.64 3.43
C LEU A 14 -18.88 5.62 1.90
N ASP A 15 -19.28 6.73 1.28
CA ASP A 15 -19.40 6.88 -0.17
C ASP A 15 -18.12 7.42 -0.83
N TYR A 16 -17.05 7.65 -0.06
CA TYR A 16 -15.78 8.15 -0.57
C TYR A 16 -15.08 7.12 -1.46
N LYS A 17 -14.74 7.54 -2.68
CA LYS A 17 -13.90 6.75 -3.60
C LYS A 17 -12.92 7.64 -4.33
N VAL A 18 -11.71 7.14 -4.52
CA VAL A 18 -10.71 7.73 -5.40
C VAL A 18 -10.37 6.74 -6.51
N TYR A 19 -10.77 7.07 -7.73
CA TYR A 19 -10.31 6.35 -8.92
C TYR A 19 -9.05 7.02 -9.44
N ILE A 20 -8.13 6.22 -10.01
CA ILE A 20 -7.00 6.74 -10.78
C ILE A 20 -7.42 6.82 -12.24
N GLU A 21 -7.03 7.91 -12.91
CA GLU A 21 -7.30 8.15 -14.32
C GLU A 21 -6.02 8.21 -15.13
N LYS A 22 -6.10 7.72 -16.37
CA LYS A 22 -5.12 7.97 -17.41
C LYS A 22 -5.84 8.58 -18.61
N ASP A 23 -5.37 9.75 -19.04
CA ASP A 23 -6.00 10.52 -20.12
C ASP A 23 -7.49 10.81 -19.86
N GLY A 24 -7.84 11.09 -18.59
CA GLY A 24 -9.21 11.38 -18.13
C GLY A 24 -10.15 10.18 -18.03
N LYS A 25 -9.62 8.96 -18.21
CA LYS A 25 -10.41 7.71 -18.12
C LYS A 25 -10.01 6.91 -16.88
N PRO A 26 -10.96 6.49 -16.04
CA PRO A 26 -10.69 5.61 -14.91
C PRO A 26 -10.04 4.30 -15.33
N ILE A 27 -9.01 3.90 -14.61
CA ILE A 27 -8.27 2.65 -14.78
C ILE A 27 -8.16 1.94 -13.42
N SER A 28 -7.92 0.64 -13.43
CA SER A 28 -7.68 -0.12 -12.19
C SER A 28 -6.30 0.23 -11.61
N PRO A 29 -6.19 0.77 -10.37
CA PRO A 29 -4.90 0.94 -9.72
C PRO A 29 -4.25 -0.42 -9.40
N PHE A 30 -5.02 -1.49 -9.21
CA PHE A 30 -4.45 -2.81 -8.99
C PHE A 30 -3.84 -3.40 -10.28
N HIS A 31 -4.49 -3.22 -11.44
CA HIS A 31 -4.18 -4.02 -12.63
C HIS A 31 -3.66 -3.22 -13.83
N ASP A 32 -4.08 -1.97 -14.01
CA ASP A 32 -3.85 -1.20 -15.25
C ASP A 32 -2.62 -0.28 -15.19
N ILE A 33 -2.10 0.01 -13.99
CA ILE A 33 -0.89 0.81 -13.82
C ILE A 33 0.31 -0.13 -13.91
N PRO A 34 1.27 0.09 -14.84
CA PRO A 34 2.44 -0.77 -14.94
C PRO A 34 3.26 -0.73 -13.64
N LEU A 35 3.72 -1.88 -13.16
CA LEU A 35 4.63 -1.96 -12.01
C LEU A 35 5.87 -1.09 -12.22
N TYR A 36 6.51 -1.21 -13.39
CA TYR A 36 7.69 -0.45 -13.76
C TYR A 36 7.33 0.83 -14.53
N ALA A 37 7.78 1.97 -14.03
CA ALA A 37 7.77 3.23 -14.77
C ALA A 37 8.95 3.33 -15.76
N ASP A 38 10.11 2.79 -15.38
CA ASP A 38 11.30 2.64 -16.21
C ASP A 38 12.03 1.36 -15.76
N GLU A 39 11.76 0.25 -16.45
CA GLU A 39 12.32 -1.07 -16.13
C GLU A 39 13.86 -1.09 -16.25
N SER A 40 14.42 -0.35 -17.22
CA SER A 40 15.87 -0.26 -17.43
C SER A 40 16.62 0.35 -16.25
N LYS A 41 15.94 1.20 -15.49
CA LYS A 41 16.46 1.85 -14.27
C LYS A 41 15.87 1.27 -12.98
N LYS A 42 15.02 0.25 -13.09
CA LYS A 42 14.26 -0.31 -11.98
C LYS A 42 13.52 0.77 -11.17
N ILE A 43 12.87 1.70 -11.87
CA ILE A 43 11.97 2.69 -11.27
C ILE A 43 10.55 2.16 -11.34
N LEU A 44 9.86 2.15 -10.21
CA LEU A 44 8.52 1.58 -10.07
C LEU A 44 7.48 2.67 -9.93
N ASN A 45 6.25 2.40 -10.37
CA ASN A 45 5.09 3.19 -10.00
C ASN A 45 4.58 2.75 -8.63
N PHE A 46 4.44 3.68 -7.72
CA PHE A 46 3.86 3.50 -6.38
C PHE A 46 2.53 4.24 -6.32
N ILE A 47 1.49 3.56 -5.83
CA ILE A 47 0.16 4.13 -5.63
C ILE A 47 0.02 4.49 -4.17
N VAL A 48 -0.15 5.78 -3.91
CA VAL A 48 -0.38 6.30 -2.56
C VAL A 48 -1.82 6.06 -2.16
N GLU A 49 -2.02 5.41 -1.02
CA GLU A 49 -3.33 5.21 -0.41
C GLU A 49 -3.51 6.15 0.78
N VAL A 50 -2.55 6.16 1.71
CA VAL A 50 -2.62 6.90 2.97
C VAL A 50 -1.46 7.91 3.05
N PRO A 51 -1.75 9.22 3.03
CA PRO A 51 -0.74 10.25 3.26
C PRO A 51 -0.12 10.14 4.66
N ARG A 52 1.18 10.44 4.76
CA ARG A 52 1.87 10.50 6.05
C ARG A 52 1.14 11.44 7.01
N TRP A 53 1.08 11.03 8.29
CA TRP A 53 0.42 11.71 9.41
C TRP A 53 -1.10 11.80 9.31
N THR A 54 -1.72 10.90 8.55
CA THR A 54 -3.18 10.73 8.54
C THR A 54 -3.58 9.38 9.13
N ASN A 55 -4.87 9.23 9.47
CA ASN A 55 -5.38 8.08 10.22
C ASN A 55 -6.37 7.22 9.43
N ALA A 56 -7.02 7.77 8.40
CA ALA A 56 -8.01 7.03 7.62
C ALA A 56 -7.30 5.84 6.93
N LYS A 57 -7.77 4.62 7.22
CA LYS A 57 -7.25 3.43 6.53
C LYS A 57 -7.88 3.37 5.15
N LEU A 58 -7.23 4.02 4.20
CA LEU A 58 -7.57 3.98 2.78
C LEU A 58 -6.83 2.80 2.14
N GLU A 59 -7.49 2.09 1.24
CA GLU A 59 -6.93 0.92 0.56
C GLU A 59 -7.55 0.77 -0.83
N ILE A 60 -6.77 0.25 -1.79
CA ILE A 60 -7.26 -0.24 -3.07
C ILE A 60 -8.30 -1.33 -2.81
N SER A 61 -9.55 -1.10 -3.19
CA SER A 61 -10.60 -2.09 -3.01
C SER A 61 -10.42 -3.26 -3.97
N LYS A 62 -10.22 -4.47 -3.42
CA LYS A 62 -10.06 -5.68 -4.22
C LYS A 62 -11.37 -6.10 -4.91
N GLU A 63 -12.51 -5.85 -4.30
CA GLU A 63 -13.81 -6.37 -4.70
C GLU A 63 -14.55 -5.45 -5.67
N GLU A 64 -14.21 -4.16 -5.69
CA GLU A 64 -14.87 -3.17 -6.54
C GLU A 64 -14.29 -3.11 -7.96
N LYS A 65 -15.16 -2.80 -8.93
CA LYS A 65 -14.76 -2.63 -10.33
C LYS A 65 -13.77 -1.48 -10.47
N LEU A 66 -12.66 -1.74 -11.14
CA LEU A 66 -11.50 -0.84 -11.27
C LEU A 66 -10.89 -0.42 -9.93
N ASN A 67 -11.09 -1.22 -8.89
CA ASN A 67 -10.35 -1.18 -7.62
C ASN A 67 -10.11 0.23 -7.05
N PRO A 68 -11.12 1.11 -6.94
CA PRO A 68 -10.92 2.44 -6.38
C PRO A 68 -10.32 2.35 -4.97
N ILE A 69 -9.60 3.39 -4.58
CA ILE A 69 -9.18 3.55 -3.19
C ILE A 69 -10.41 3.96 -2.39
N ILE A 70 -10.73 3.19 -1.35
CA ILE A 70 -11.86 3.41 -0.44
C ILE A 70 -11.36 3.36 1.00
N GLN A 71 -12.17 3.83 1.95
CA GLN A 71 -11.85 3.66 3.37
C GLN A 71 -12.35 2.31 3.88
N ASP A 72 -11.47 1.53 4.51
CA ASP A 72 -11.82 0.28 5.19
C ASP A 72 -12.91 0.53 6.25
N THR A 73 -13.75 -0.48 6.49
CA THR A 73 -14.79 -0.43 7.50
C THR A 73 -14.70 -1.57 8.50
N LYS A 74 -14.86 -1.26 9.78
CA LYS A 74 -14.95 -2.24 10.87
C LYS A 74 -16.32 -2.14 11.52
N LYS A 75 -17.10 -3.23 11.43
CA LYS A 75 -18.49 -3.29 11.94
C LYS A 75 -19.38 -2.16 11.40
N GLY A 76 -19.26 -1.87 10.11
CA GLY A 76 -20.04 -0.84 9.41
C GLY A 76 -19.64 0.60 9.70
N LYS A 77 -18.51 0.83 10.39
CA LYS A 77 -17.96 2.17 10.66
C LYS A 77 -16.61 2.32 9.98
N LEU A 78 -16.33 3.53 9.50
CA LEU A 78 -15.04 3.91 8.93
C LEU A 78 -13.90 3.58 9.90
N ARG A 79 -12.85 2.92 9.38
CA ARG A 79 -11.68 2.53 10.15
C ARG A 79 -10.64 3.64 10.12
N PHE A 80 -10.16 3.99 11.31
CA PHE A 80 -9.05 4.92 11.50
C PHE A 80 -7.99 4.24 12.35
N VAL A 81 -6.74 4.18 11.85
CA VAL A 81 -5.58 3.77 12.65
C VAL A 81 -5.35 4.79 13.75
N ARG A 82 -5.05 4.31 14.96
CA ARG A 82 -4.95 5.16 16.16
C ARG A 82 -3.54 5.69 16.35
N ASN A 83 -3.42 6.88 16.94
CA ASN A 83 -2.13 7.47 17.28
C ASN A 83 -1.48 6.66 18.41
N CYS A 84 -0.35 6.04 18.12
CA CYS A 84 0.42 5.24 19.08
C CYS A 84 1.71 6.00 19.40
N PHE A 85 1.81 6.55 20.62
CA PHE A 85 2.94 7.40 21.02
C PHE A 85 4.29 6.72 20.73
N PRO A 86 5.25 7.39 20.08
CA PRO A 86 5.27 8.82 19.69
C PRO A 86 4.75 9.15 18.28
N HIS A 87 4.10 8.20 17.61
CA HIS A 87 3.65 8.30 16.21
C HIS A 87 2.27 8.93 16.03
N HIS A 88 2.17 9.88 15.10
CA HIS A 88 0.92 10.48 14.64
C HIS A 88 0.48 9.81 13.33
N GLY A 89 -0.64 9.08 13.35
CA GLY A 89 -1.15 8.35 12.20
C GLY A 89 -0.12 7.38 11.60
N TYR A 90 -0.14 7.25 10.27
CA TYR A 90 0.91 6.60 9.50
C TYR A 90 2.18 7.46 9.48
N ILE A 91 3.36 6.86 9.69
CA ILE A 91 4.63 7.60 9.71
C ILE A 91 5.34 7.64 8.34
N HIS A 92 4.73 7.04 7.32
CA HIS A 92 5.19 7.00 5.93
C HIS A 92 4.06 7.49 5.01
N ASN A 93 4.39 7.89 3.78
CA ASN A 93 3.38 7.86 2.73
C ASN A 93 3.18 6.37 2.40
N TYR A 94 1.98 5.86 2.61
CA TYR A 94 1.68 4.43 2.56
C TYR A 94 0.80 4.11 1.36
N GLY A 95 0.99 2.93 0.80
CA GLY A 95 0.15 2.39 -0.26
C GLY A 95 0.77 1.13 -0.83
N ALA A 96 0.63 0.91 -2.13
CA ALA A 96 1.04 -0.36 -2.72
C ALA A 96 1.70 -0.23 -4.10
N PHE A 97 2.39 -1.31 -4.50
CA PHE A 97 2.81 -1.49 -5.89
C PHE A 97 1.66 -2.11 -6.71
N PRO A 98 1.30 -1.51 -7.87
CA PRO A 98 0.35 -2.13 -8.77
C PRO A 98 0.94 -3.42 -9.36
N GLN A 99 0.08 -4.29 -9.88
CA GLN A 99 0.51 -5.51 -10.56
C GLN A 99 1.41 -6.43 -9.72
N THR A 100 1.19 -6.45 -8.41
CA THR A 100 1.80 -7.38 -7.45
C THR A 100 0.70 -8.01 -6.60
N TRP A 101 0.91 -9.22 -6.08
CA TRP A 101 -0.06 -9.87 -5.22
C TRP A 101 0.65 -10.81 -4.25
N GLU A 102 0.36 -10.66 -2.96
CA GLU A 102 0.78 -11.57 -1.89
C GLU A 102 -0.13 -12.81 -1.92
N ASP A 103 0.30 -13.87 -2.62
CA ASP A 103 -0.56 -15.03 -2.91
C ASP A 103 -1.00 -15.75 -1.61
N PRO A 104 -2.30 -15.78 -1.29
CA PRO A 104 -2.84 -16.43 -0.09
C PRO A 104 -3.02 -17.94 -0.27
N ASN A 105 -2.75 -18.49 -1.46
CA ASN A 105 -2.91 -19.91 -1.74
C ASN A 105 -1.66 -20.74 -1.46
N VAL A 106 -0.54 -20.08 -1.18
CA VAL A 106 0.76 -20.72 -0.90
C VAL A 106 1.36 -20.18 0.39
N SER A 107 2.11 -21.02 1.10
CA SER A 107 2.90 -20.56 2.24
C SER A 107 4.25 -20.06 1.77
N HIS A 108 4.62 -18.86 2.21
CA HIS A 108 5.89 -18.21 1.94
C HIS A 108 6.97 -18.77 2.88
N PRO A 109 8.13 -19.22 2.35
CA PRO A 109 9.13 -19.92 3.16
C PRO A 109 9.79 -19.05 4.25
N GLU A 110 9.86 -17.73 4.03
CA GLU A 110 10.49 -16.75 4.91
C GLU A 110 9.73 -16.56 6.23
N THR A 111 8.40 -16.51 6.15
CA THR A 111 7.48 -16.24 7.26
C THR A 111 6.78 -17.49 7.76
N ARG A 112 6.67 -18.53 6.91
CA ARG A 112 5.84 -19.74 7.11
C ARG A 112 4.34 -19.43 7.23
N CYS A 113 3.93 -18.31 6.63
CA CYS A 113 2.55 -17.83 6.57
C CYS A 113 2.08 -17.82 5.11
N VAL A 114 0.78 -17.72 4.87
CA VAL A 114 0.24 -17.42 3.53
C VAL A 114 0.30 -15.92 3.27
N GLY A 115 0.29 -15.48 2.01
CA GLY A 115 0.15 -14.05 1.69
C GLY A 115 -1.17 -13.46 2.19
N ASP A 116 -1.20 -12.16 2.48
CA ASP A 116 -2.37 -11.42 2.99
C ASP A 116 -3.44 -11.12 1.92
N ASN A 117 -3.25 -11.63 0.70
CA ASN A 117 -4.15 -11.47 -0.43
C ASN A 117 -4.22 -10.03 -0.99
N ASP A 118 -3.28 -9.14 -0.66
CA ASP A 118 -3.25 -7.75 -1.14
C ASP A 118 -2.11 -7.49 -2.14
N PRO A 119 -2.12 -6.33 -2.84
CA PRO A 119 -0.93 -5.88 -3.55
C PRO A 119 0.18 -5.56 -2.55
N LEU A 120 1.44 -5.73 -2.98
CA LEU A 120 2.61 -5.58 -2.13
C LEU A 120 2.72 -4.16 -1.55
N ASP A 121 2.80 -4.09 -0.22
CA ASP A 121 2.75 -2.84 0.54
C ASP A 121 4.06 -2.04 0.50
N VAL A 122 3.93 -0.72 0.50
CA VAL A 122 5.01 0.22 0.26
C VAL A 122 4.99 1.37 1.27
N CYS A 123 6.13 1.61 1.91
CA CYS A 123 6.41 2.74 2.77
C CYS A 123 7.36 3.72 2.06
N GLU A 124 6.83 4.84 1.57
CA GLU A 124 7.60 5.89 0.91
C GLU A 124 8.05 6.95 1.93
N ILE A 125 9.38 7.19 1.96
CA ILE A 125 10.05 7.89 3.07
C ILE A 125 10.48 9.32 2.77
N GLY A 126 10.17 9.85 1.59
CA GLY A 126 10.54 11.20 1.17
C GLY A 126 9.88 12.32 1.98
N GLU A 127 10.43 13.53 1.88
CA GLU A 127 10.07 14.66 2.73
C GLU A 127 8.65 15.21 2.48
N THR A 128 8.15 15.06 1.25
CA THR A 128 6.84 15.61 0.85
C THR A 128 5.70 14.67 1.24
N VAL A 129 4.68 15.19 1.91
CA VAL A 129 3.43 14.45 2.18
C VAL A 129 2.66 14.27 0.87
N ALA A 130 2.29 13.03 0.56
CA ALA A 130 1.60 12.66 -0.66
C ALA A 130 0.06 12.86 -0.56
N TYR A 131 -0.68 12.44 -1.59
CA TYR A 131 -2.15 12.47 -1.59
C TYR A 131 -2.77 11.13 -2.07
N PRO A 132 -3.98 10.75 -1.62
CA PRO A 132 -4.60 9.49 -2.02
C PRO A 132 -4.82 9.41 -3.54
N GLY A 133 -4.45 8.28 -4.14
CA GLY A 133 -4.50 8.02 -5.58
C GLY A 133 -3.34 8.64 -6.37
N GLN A 134 -2.36 9.26 -5.71
CA GLN A 134 -1.15 9.71 -6.40
C GLN A 134 -0.36 8.52 -6.93
N VAL A 135 0.07 8.60 -8.18
CA VAL A 135 1.03 7.65 -8.76
C VAL A 135 2.40 8.32 -8.81
N LYS A 136 3.31 7.87 -7.95
CA LYS A 136 4.68 8.41 -7.84
C LYS A 136 5.68 7.45 -8.48
N GLN A 137 6.80 7.96 -8.96
CA GLN A 137 7.94 7.15 -9.38
C GLN A 137 8.89 7.01 -8.20
N VAL A 138 9.18 5.77 -7.82
CA VAL A 138 10.00 5.47 -6.63
C VAL A 138 11.14 4.53 -6.99
N LYS A 139 12.17 4.53 -6.15
CA LYS A 139 13.21 3.50 -6.15
C LYS A 139 13.19 2.73 -4.83
N VAL A 140 13.48 1.44 -4.95
CA VAL A 140 13.50 0.48 -3.83
C VAL A 140 14.81 0.59 -3.07
N LEU A 141 14.71 0.56 -1.74
CA LEU A 141 15.84 0.62 -0.81
C LEU A 141 15.95 -0.68 0.01
N GLY A 142 14.82 -1.28 0.39
CA GLY A 142 14.82 -2.50 1.19
C GLY A 142 13.40 -3.01 1.46
N ILE A 143 13.26 -4.03 2.30
CA ILE A 143 11.97 -4.65 2.63
C ILE A 143 11.97 -5.27 4.03
N MET A 144 10.82 -5.21 4.73
CA MET A 144 10.64 -5.82 6.05
C MET A 144 9.57 -6.92 6.00
N ALA A 145 9.83 -8.05 6.67
CA ALA A 145 8.95 -9.22 6.68
C ALA A 145 7.96 -9.17 7.86
N LEU A 146 6.88 -8.39 7.77
CA LEU A 146 5.85 -8.38 8.81
C LEU A 146 5.04 -9.68 8.74
N ILE A 147 4.69 -10.20 9.91
CA ILE A 147 3.70 -11.25 10.09
C ILE A 147 2.49 -10.56 10.71
N ASP A 148 1.51 -10.21 9.88
CA ASP A 148 0.33 -9.48 10.29
C ASP A 148 -0.83 -10.44 10.56
N GLU A 149 -1.22 -10.62 11.83
CA GLU A 149 -2.28 -11.56 12.24
C GLU A 149 -2.12 -13.01 11.72
N GLY A 150 -0.89 -13.44 11.40
CA GLY A 150 -0.59 -14.78 10.90
C GLY A 150 -0.43 -14.87 9.38
N GLU A 151 -0.46 -13.74 8.67
CA GLU A 151 -0.26 -13.62 7.23
C GLU A 151 1.10 -12.97 6.92
N THR A 152 1.70 -13.34 5.79
CA THR A 152 2.87 -12.68 5.22
C THR A 152 2.42 -11.33 4.68
N ASP A 153 3.07 -10.28 5.17
CA ASP A 153 2.72 -8.91 4.83
C ASP A 153 4.01 -8.09 4.62
N TRP A 154 4.62 -8.20 3.45
CA TRP A 154 5.90 -7.55 3.18
C TRP A 154 5.76 -6.02 3.07
N LYS A 155 6.63 -5.27 3.76
CA LYS A 155 6.67 -3.80 3.70
C LYS A 155 7.91 -3.32 2.96
N VAL A 156 7.74 -2.87 1.72
CA VAL A 156 8.86 -2.33 0.91
C VAL A 156 9.19 -0.90 1.35
N ILE A 157 10.47 -0.63 1.57
CA ILE A 157 10.98 0.72 1.85
C ILE A 157 11.44 1.34 0.55
N VAL A 158 10.86 2.49 0.19
CA VAL A 158 11.14 3.19 -1.06
C VAL A 158 11.30 4.69 -0.83
N ILE A 159 11.85 5.37 -1.84
CA ILE A 159 11.86 6.83 -1.89
C ILE A 159 11.46 7.34 -3.27
N ASP A 160 10.70 8.45 -3.30
CA ASP A 160 10.42 9.21 -4.52
C ASP A 160 11.72 9.59 -5.25
N VAL A 161 11.77 9.35 -6.56
CA VAL A 161 12.95 9.71 -7.38
C VAL A 161 13.20 11.22 -7.44
N ASN A 162 12.18 12.02 -7.14
CA ASN A 162 12.26 13.48 -7.11
C ASN A 162 12.62 14.04 -5.72
N ASP A 163 12.73 13.19 -4.70
CA ASP A 163 13.12 13.64 -3.37
C ASP A 163 14.57 14.20 -3.36
N PRO A 164 14.87 15.29 -2.65
CA PRO A 164 16.23 15.83 -2.56
C PRO A 164 17.29 14.84 -2.04
N LEU A 165 16.90 13.87 -1.21
CA LEU A 165 17.77 12.81 -0.72
C LEU A 165 17.82 11.58 -1.63
N ALA A 166 16.98 11.50 -2.66
CA ALA A 166 16.92 10.34 -3.55
C ALA A 166 18.33 9.97 -4.04
N ALA A 167 19.13 10.90 -4.57
CA ALA A 167 20.47 10.61 -5.06
C ALA A 167 21.43 9.97 -4.02
N LYS A 168 21.19 10.16 -2.72
CA LYS A 168 22.01 9.65 -1.61
C LYS A 168 21.53 8.31 -1.04
N LEU A 169 20.31 7.90 -1.34
CA LEU A 169 19.67 6.71 -0.79
C LEU A 169 19.61 5.62 -1.86
N ASN A 170 20.51 4.64 -1.88
CA ASN A 170 20.58 3.65 -2.97
C ASN A 170 20.42 2.20 -2.49
N ASP A 171 20.61 1.95 -1.21
CA ASP A 171 20.33 0.68 -0.53
C ASP A 171 19.86 0.95 0.91
N ILE A 172 19.52 -0.09 1.65
CA ILE A 172 18.86 0.05 2.96
C ILE A 172 19.76 0.71 4.01
N GLU A 173 21.07 0.53 3.93
CA GLU A 173 22.03 1.11 4.88
C GLU A 173 22.08 2.63 4.78
N ASP A 174 21.79 3.20 3.60
CA ASP A 174 21.74 4.64 3.42
C ASP A 174 20.57 5.26 4.20
N VAL A 175 19.49 4.50 4.43
CA VAL A 175 18.33 4.97 5.22
C VAL A 175 18.75 5.26 6.65
N GLU A 176 19.43 4.34 7.34
CA GLU A 176 19.86 4.58 8.72
C GLU A 176 20.93 5.68 8.80
N LYS A 177 21.74 5.85 7.75
CA LYS A 177 22.76 6.91 7.67
C LYS A 177 22.15 8.31 7.53
N HIS A 178 21.08 8.45 6.74
CA HIS A 178 20.49 9.75 6.40
C HIS A 178 19.21 10.07 7.18
N LEU A 179 18.51 9.05 7.68
CA LEU A 179 17.25 9.10 8.41
C LEU A 179 17.35 8.21 9.67
N PRO A 180 18.29 8.49 10.59
CA PRO A 180 18.59 7.60 11.71
C PRO A 180 17.37 7.36 12.60
N GLY A 181 17.13 6.09 12.93
CA GLY A 181 16.02 5.63 13.75
C GLY A 181 14.70 5.40 13.00
N LEU A 182 14.58 5.77 11.71
CA LEU A 182 13.35 5.55 10.94
C LEU A 182 12.99 4.06 10.81
N LEU A 183 13.97 3.19 10.55
CA LEU A 183 13.72 1.75 10.42
C LEU A 183 13.28 1.12 11.75
N ARG A 184 13.90 1.55 12.85
CA ARG A 184 13.49 1.14 14.20
C ARG A 184 12.05 1.60 14.51
N ALA A 185 11.71 2.84 14.17
CA ALA A 185 10.35 3.36 14.34
C ALA A 185 9.34 2.63 13.43
N THR A 186 9.75 2.24 12.23
CA THR A 186 8.93 1.45 11.30
C THR A 186 8.62 0.07 11.89
N ASN A 187 9.63 -0.62 12.43
CA ASN A 187 9.44 -1.89 13.14
C ASN A 187 8.44 -1.74 14.30
N GLU A 188 8.66 -0.73 15.16
CA GLU A 188 7.80 -0.46 16.31
C GLU A 188 6.36 -0.15 15.87
N TRP A 189 6.18 0.71 14.87
CA TRP A 189 4.87 1.12 14.38
C TRP A 189 4.03 -0.08 13.94
N PHE A 190 4.56 -0.93 13.06
CA PHE A 190 3.83 -2.11 12.56
C PHE A 190 3.59 -3.18 13.61
N ARG A 191 4.41 -3.26 14.66
CA ARG A 191 4.16 -4.13 15.82
C ARG A 191 2.94 -3.67 16.62
N ILE A 192 2.82 -2.36 16.85
CA ILE A 192 1.88 -1.83 17.86
C ILE A 192 0.59 -1.22 17.29
N TYR A 193 0.52 -0.89 15.99
CA TYR A 193 -0.56 -0.03 15.45
C TYR A 193 -1.97 -0.57 15.65
N LYS A 194 -2.14 -1.90 15.79
CA LYS A 194 -3.45 -2.55 16.04
C LYS A 194 -3.73 -2.90 17.50
N ILE A 195 -2.79 -2.68 18.41
CA ILE A 195 -3.04 -2.91 19.85
C ILE A 195 -4.21 -2.05 20.36
N PRO A 196 -4.36 -0.76 19.98
CA PRO A 196 -5.54 0.04 20.34
C PRO A 196 -6.87 -0.52 19.83
N ASP A 197 -6.84 -1.38 18.81
CA ASP A 197 -7.98 -2.05 18.22
C ASP A 197 -8.31 -3.39 18.91
N GLY A 198 -7.58 -3.74 19.97
CA GLY A 198 -7.70 -4.99 20.72
C GLY A 198 -7.05 -6.19 20.05
N LYS A 199 -6.14 -5.97 19.10
CA LYS A 199 -5.37 -7.03 18.44
C LYS A 199 -4.05 -7.28 19.18
N PRO A 200 -3.47 -8.49 19.08
CA PRO A 200 -2.14 -8.76 19.59
C PRO A 200 -1.09 -7.89 18.87
N GLU A 201 0.10 -7.81 19.48
CA GLU A 201 1.27 -7.24 18.82
C GLU A 201 1.68 -8.11 17.63
N ASN A 202 1.97 -7.48 16.49
CA ASN A 202 2.48 -8.19 15.32
C ASN A 202 3.93 -8.62 15.50
N GLN A 203 4.38 -9.53 14.64
CA GLN A 203 5.75 -10.04 14.67
C GLN A 203 6.44 -9.77 13.35
N PHE A 204 7.77 -9.85 13.35
CA PHE A 204 8.55 -9.81 12.11
C PHE A 204 9.36 -11.09 12.00
N ALA A 205 9.48 -11.64 10.78
CA ALA A 205 10.55 -12.59 10.49
C ALA A 205 11.92 -11.87 10.56
N PHE A 206 13.00 -12.65 10.55
CA PHE A 206 14.39 -12.12 10.62
C PHE A 206 14.65 -11.19 11.82
N SER A 207 13.93 -11.35 12.92
CA SER A 207 14.01 -10.47 14.10
C SER A 207 13.75 -8.99 13.78
N GLY A 208 12.99 -8.69 12.73
CA GLY A 208 12.69 -7.30 12.33
C GLY A 208 13.76 -6.63 11.47
N GLU A 209 14.77 -7.36 10.98
CA GLU A 209 15.76 -6.83 10.04
C GLU A 209 15.08 -6.35 8.75
N CYS A 210 15.38 -5.12 8.33
CA CYS A 210 15.03 -4.66 7.00
C CYS A 210 16.08 -5.18 6.01
N LYS A 211 15.67 -6.11 5.14
CA LYS A 211 16.52 -6.66 4.10
C LYS A 211 16.83 -5.59 3.05
N ASN A 212 17.97 -5.78 2.38
CA ASN A 212 18.50 -4.83 1.40
C ASN A 212 17.67 -4.78 0.11
N LYS A 213 18.04 -3.84 -0.76
CA LYS A 213 17.40 -3.61 -2.05
C LYS A 213 17.32 -4.87 -2.90
N LYS A 214 18.39 -5.66 -2.95
CA LYS A 214 18.41 -6.88 -3.77
C LYS A 214 17.32 -7.87 -3.33
N TYR A 215 17.19 -8.11 -2.03
CA TYR A 215 16.16 -8.98 -1.48
C TYR A 215 14.76 -8.43 -1.78
N ALA A 216 14.58 -7.12 -1.63
CA ALA A 216 13.32 -6.45 -1.94
C ALA A 216 12.93 -6.64 -3.42
N GLU A 217 13.87 -6.52 -4.35
CA GLU A 217 13.63 -6.76 -5.77
C GLU A 217 13.23 -8.23 -6.07
N GLU A 218 13.78 -9.20 -5.33
CA GLU A 218 13.40 -10.62 -5.46
C GLU A 218 11.95 -10.86 -5.03
N VAL A 219 11.54 -10.31 -3.87
CA VAL A 219 10.14 -10.38 -3.38
C VAL A 219 9.18 -9.66 -4.31
N ILE A 220 9.55 -8.48 -4.82
CA ILE A 220 8.71 -7.73 -5.77
C ILE A 220 8.45 -8.57 -7.04
N GLU A 221 9.46 -9.24 -7.59
CA GLU A 221 9.27 -10.08 -8.78
C GLU A 221 8.43 -11.33 -8.49
N GLU A 222 8.54 -11.91 -7.28
CA GLU A 222 7.67 -12.98 -6.83
C GLU A 222 6.20 -12.53 -6.80
N CYS A 223 5.88 -11.44 -6.11
CA CYS A 223 4.52 -10.90 -6.05
C CYS A 223 4.02 -10.45 -7.43
N ALA A 224 4.89 -9.92 -8.30
CA ALA A 224 4.54 -9.59 -9.68
C ALA A 224 4.21 -10.84 -10.51
N THR A 225 4.93 -11.94 -10.29
CA THR A 225 4.65 -13.23 -10.92
C THR A 225 3.34 -13.82 -10.43
N ALA A 226 3.06 -13.75 -9.12
CA ALA A 226 1.79 -14.15 -8.54
C ALA A 226 0.62 -13.36 -9.13
N TRP A 227 0.76 -12.03 -9.27
CA TRP A 227 -0.24 -11.20 -9.93
C TRP A 227 -0.44 -11.58 -11.41
N LYS A 228 0.63 -11.84 -12.18
CA LYS A 228 0.52 -12.30 -13.58
C LYS A 228 -0.32 -13.59 -13.66
N ASN A 229 -0.12 -14.52 -12.73
CA ASN A 229 -0.91 -15.75 -12.64
C ASN A 229 -2.37 -15.46 -12.28
N LEU A 230 -2.61 -14.57 -11.31
CA LEU A 230 -3.95 -14.13 -10.89
C LEU A 230 -4.75 -13.56 -12.07
N VAL A 231 -4.23 -12.56 -12.78
CA VAL A 231 -4.96 -11.91 -13.89
C VAL A 231 -5.10 -12.79 -15.14
N SER A 232 -4.27 -13.83 -15.24
CA SER A 232 -4.36 -14.85 -16.30
C SER A 232 -5.32 -16.00 -15.96
N GLY A 233 -5.85 -16.04 -14.74
CA GLY A 233 -6.72 -17.12 -14.26
C GLY A 233 -5.98 -18.43 -13.94
N ASN A 234 -4.66 -18.37 -13.75
CA ASN A 234 -3.79 -19.52 -13.46
C ASN A 234 -3.57 -19.72 -11.95
N VAL A 235 -4.54 -19.32 -11.12
CA VAL A 235 -4.49 -19.50 -9.67
C VAL A 235 -5.62 -20.43 -9.23
N PRO A 236 -5.45 -21.22 -8.15
CA PRO A 236 -6.50 -22.08 -7.63
C PRO A 236 -7.75 -21.29 -7.20
N ASP A 237 -7.56 -20.10 -6.66
CA ASP A 237 -8.62 -19.24 -6.13
C ASP A 237 -8.17 -17.77 -6.14
N SER A 238 -8.98 -16.91 -6.75
CA SER A 238 -8.76 -15.46 -6.83
C SER A 238 -9.34 -14.69 -5.64
N LYS A 239 -9.91 -15.38 -4.64
CA LYS A 239 -10.49 -14.80 -3.42
C LYS A 239 -11.56 -13.74 -3.67
N GLY A 240 -12.25 -13.82 -4.81
CA GLY A 240 -13.29 -12.84 -5.18
C GLY A 240 -12.76 -11.48 -5.61
N ILE A 241 -11.46 -11.33 -5.86
CA ILE A 241 -10.87 -10.11 -6.41
C ILE A 241 -11.53 -9.77 -7.76
N SER A 242 -11.99 -8.52 -7.90
CA SER A 242 -12.45 -7.98 -9.16
C SER A 242 -11.27 -7.73 -10.08
N LEU A 243 -11.07 -8.63 -11.05
CA LEU A 243 -10.03 -8.55 -12.08
C LEU A 243 -10.36 -7.59 -13.24
N VAL A 244 -11.46 -6.84 -13.14
CA VAL A 244 -11.90 -5.90 -14.18
C VAL A 244 -10.81 -4.88 -14.46
N ASN A 245 -10.40 -4.79 -15.71
CA ASN A 245 -9.30 -3.93 -16.16
C ASN A 245 -9.61 -3.32 -17.54
N THR A 246 -8.87 -2.28 -17.91
CA THR A 246 -9.10 -1.50 -19.13
C THR A 246 -7.91 -1.44 -20.07
N THR A 247 -6.78 -2.03 -19.69
CA THR A 247 -5.53 -2.01 -20.46
C THR A 247 -5.04 -3.40 -20.86
N LEU A 248 -5.40 -4.46 -20.12
CA LEU A 248 -4.92 -5.82 -20.36
C LEU A 248 -5.80 -6.54 -21.38
N LYS A 249 -5.63 -6.25 -22.67
CA LYS A 249 -6.50 -6.77 -23.76
C LYS A 249 -6.63 -8.30 -23.84
N ASN A 250 -5.66 -9.04 -23.31
CA ASN A 250 -5.66 -10.50 -23.30
C ASN A 250 -6.32 -11.10 -22.04
N SER A 251 -6.68 -10.26 -21.06
CA SER A 251 -7.40 -10.69 -19.86
C SER A 251 -8.87 -10.95 -20.18
N THR A 252 -9.44 -12.01 -19.62
CA THR A 252 -10.88 -12.34 -19.75
C THR A 252 -11.78 -11.32 -19.04
N ALA A 253 -11.23 -10.51 -18.14
CA ALA A 253 -11.92 -9.45 -17.40
C ALA A 253 -11.72 -8.05 -18.02
N PHE A 254 -11.12 -7.97 -19.21
CA PHE A 254 -10.96 -6.71 -19.93
C PHE A 254 -12.31 -6.09 -20.32
N VAL A 255 -12.47 -4.80 -20.05
CA VAL A 255 -13.60 -3.99 -20.51
C VAL A 255 -13.12 -2.70 -21.14
N SER A 256 -13.79 -2.23 -22.19
CA SER A 256 -13.48 -0.94 -22.82
C SER A 256 -13.99 0.26 -22.02
N ASN A 257 -14.99 0.05 -21.16
CA ASN A 257 -15.57 1.02 -20.24
C ASN A 257 -16.19 0.28 -19.05
N ALA A 258 -15.82 0.64 -17.83
CA ALA A 258 -16.34 0.04 -16.61
C ALA A 258 -17.59 0.73 -16.04
N GLY A 259 -18.06 1.82 -16.65
CA GLY A 259 -19.26 2.55 -16.22
C GLY A 259 -19.08 3.32 -14.91
N ILE A 260 -17.86 3.83 -14.66
CA ILE A 260 -17.55 4.60 -13.46
C ILE A 260 -18.27 5.96 -13.49
N PRO A 261 -18.92 6.38 -12.39
CA PRO A 261 -19.57 7.69 -12.31
C PRO A 261 -18.61 8.86 -12.58
N GLU A 262 -19.18 10.02 -12.94
CA GLU A 262 -18.43 11.27 -13.01
C GLU A 262 -17.91 11.72 -11.64
N ALA A 263 -16.89 12.57 -11.65
CA ALA A 263 -16.36 13.17 -10.43
C ALA A 263 -17.46 13.93 -9.67
N SER A 264 -17.53 13.73 -8.35
CA SER A 264 -18.45 14.44 -7.46
C SER A 264 -17.76 14.84 -6.15
N PRO A 265 -16.64 15.61 -6.24
CA PRO A 265 -15.84 15.97 -5.08
C PRO A 265 -16.66 16.83 -4.12
N LYS A 266 -16.61 16.48 -2.84
CA LYS A 266 -17.17 17.26 -1.74
C LYS A 266 -16.06 17.59 -0.73
N PRO A 267 -16.20 18.66 0.07
CA PRO A 267 -15.31 18.91 1.20
C PRO A 267 -15.25 17.71 2.13
N ALA A 268 -14.08 17.45 2.72
CA ALA A 268 -13.89 16.35 3.66
C ALA A 268 -14.88 16.47 4.82
N ALA A 269 -15.51 15.35 5.19
CA ALA A 269 -16.34 15.28 6.37
C ALA A 269 -15.48 15.39 7.64
N PRO A 270 -16.03 15.93 8.74
CA PRO A 270 -15.32 15.98 10.01
C PRO A 270 -15.00 14.56 10.50
N ILE A 271 -13.80 14.39 11.04
CA ILE A 271 -13.39 13.16 11.72
C ILE A 271 -13.83 13.26 13.19
N ASP A 272 -14.28 12.14 13.75
CA ASP A 272 -14.63 12.06 15.17
C ASP A 272 -13.40 12.34 16.05
N LYS A 273 -13.55 13.20 17.07
CA LYS A 273 -12.45 13.63 17.96
C LYS A 273 -11.79 12.48 18.73
N SER A 274 -12.41 11.30 18.80
CA SER A 274 -11.76 10.14 19.40
C SER A 274 -10.52 9.69 18.62
N VAL A 275 -10.39 10.02 17.33
CA VAL A 275 -9.21 9.71 16.52
C VAL A 275 -7.97 10.47 17.01
N ASP A 276 -8.14 11.67 17.60
CA ASP A 276 -7.06 12.49 18.14
C ASP A 276 -6.35 11.85 19.36
N LYS A 277 -6.99 10.86 20.00
CA LYS A 277 -6.46 10.22 21.21
C LYS A 277 -5.10 9.56 20.96
N TRP A 278 -4.14 9.92 21.80
CA TRP A 278 -2.85 9.23 21.91
C TRP A 278 -2.94 8.00 22.82
N PHE A 279 -2.48 6.87 22.30
CA PHE A 279 -2.32 5.64 23.05
C PHE A 279 -0.85 5.49 23.46
N PHE A 280 -0.61 5.29 24.75
CA PHE A 280 0.72 5.03 25.30
C PHE A 280 0.84 3.52 25.48
N ILE A 281 1.53 2.87 24.55
CA ILE A 281 1.71 1.43 24.52
C ILE A 281 3.14 1.15 24.97
N SER A 282 3.29 0.44 26.08
CA SER A 282 4.58 -0.12 26.47
C SER A 282 4.73 -1.49 25.81
N GLY A 283 5.70 -1.65 24.91
CA GLY A 283 6.06 -2.97 24.39
C GLY A 283 6.50 -3.91 25.51
N SER A 284 6.28 -5.21 25.32
CA SER A 284 6.95 -6.22 26.14
C SER A 284 8.43 -6.15 25.81
N ALA A 285 9.27 -5.72 26.76
CA ALA A 285 10.73 -5.67 26.60
C ALA A 285 11.34 -7.05 26.36
#